data_AF-N6Y556-F1
#
_entry.id   AF-N6Y556-F1
#
_cell.length_a   1.000
_cell.length_b   1.000
_cell.length_c   1.000
_cell.angle_alpha   90.00
_cell.angle_beta   90.00
_cell.angle_gamma   90.00
#
_symmetry.space_group_name_H-M   'P 1'
#
loop_
_entity.id
_entity.type
_entity.pdbx_description
1 polymer ?
#
loop_
_entity_poly.entity_id
_entity_poly.type
_entity_poly.pdbx_seq_one_letter_code
_entity_poly.pdbx_strand_id
1 'polypeptide(L)'
;RFRTFPAADPTGQDSCRRPVRLIVAGHFAQISSFEPRIWRAWTVLAAEHNADNAKVLFDHVDVNRAGAIAPAQAIRWLLATQTFSVSCGKSELSHTGTAPSATAVMALPLGRNLFDTLSYALVPQNRLVLAGDLPVWEREPETLEALKGGCERAVSGFADRYTWRIRAIRLQVDSHGAVSRLAFASGVGPQTEQQSDPMLGYRVDEKKGRLPVIFRERGFWRDFDSLLPDAIGCAPQIIEHAIGLGRAVPQRFPSSVLVAGQSNDKAKIEYWRMERFSLPPALAGCRMVRAEIRVLLAAAEEAQTALWHACKAFARNLLSRGEREPAGKDVSNFLRQMPVTDSYWSSLEPCFHQILAEYTEERDPDDIRLSWLRHVRSAMRSAWRAHASGVAAGDAWAIRALAQAEAPVLRHLGRLNQEISKLEPTKESA
;
A
#
# COMPACT_ATOMS: atom_id res chain seq x y z
N ARG A 1 39.52 15.95 17.37
CA ARG A 1 39.62 17.42 17.57
C ARG A 1 38.24 18.01 17.32
N PHE A 2 37.47 18.21 18.38
CA PHE A 2 36.12 18.78 18.31
C PHE A 2 36.23 20.28 17.96
N ARG A 3 35.63 20.69 16.85
CA ARG A 3 35.41 22.13 16.57
C ARG A 3 34.08 22.51 17.20
N THR A 4 34.18 23.38 18.20
CA THR A 4 33.09 24.19 18.76
C THR A 4 32.40 24.97 17.64
N PHE A 5 31.07 24.86 17.58
CA PHE A 5 30.22 25.78 16.80
C PHE A 5 30.36 27.18 17.39
N PRO A 6 30.51 28.24 16.57
CA PRO A 6 30.49 29.60 17.09
C PRO A 6 29.09 29.95 17.59
N ALA A 7 29.05 30.64 18.73
CA ALA A 7 27.85 31.22 19.32
C ALA A 7 27.15 32.16 18.32
N ALA A 8 25.82 32.09 18.29
CA ALA A 8 24.96 32.87 17.43
C ALA A 8 25.12 34.38 17.64
N ASP A 9 25.12 35.11 16.53
CA ASP A 9 25.02 36.57 16.42
C ASP A 9 23.70 37.06 17.07
N PRO A 10 23.69 38.07 17.96
CA PRO A 10 22.46 38.53 18.62
C PRO A 10 21.56 39.40 17.74
N THR A 11 21.90 39.65 16.47
CA THR A 11 21.14 40.57 15.59
C THR A 11 20.64 39.97 14.27
N GLY A 12 20.84 38.67 14.05
CA GLY A 12 20.32 37.95 12.89
C GLY A 12 18.90 37.42 13.12
N GLN A 13 17.94 37.86 12.30
CA GLN A 13 16.60 37.27 12.24
C GLN A 13 16.68 35.75 12.02
N ASP A 14 16.24 34.97 13.01
CA ASP A 14 16.06 33.51 12.92
C ASP A 14 15.21 33.15 11.68
N SER A 15 15.86 32.66 10.62
CA SER A 15 15.20 32.24 9.38
C SER A 15 14.20 31.09 9.60
N CYS A 16 14.41 30.27 10.64
CA CYS A 16 13.48 29.21 11.07
C CYS A 16 12.25 29.70 11.85
N ARG A 17 12.22 30.94 12.37
CA ARG A 17 11.02 31.45 13.09
C ARG A 17 9.95 32.04 12.17
N ARG A 18 10.30 32.46 10.95
CA ARG A 18 9.33 32.91 9.93
C ARG A 18 8.36 31.81 9.48
N PRO A 19 8.79 30.57 9.15
CA PRO A 19 7.85 29.50 8.77
C PRO A 19 6.95 29.05 9.93
N VAL A 20 7.44 29.09 11.18
CA VAL A 20 6.59 28.81 12.35
C VAL A 20 5.50 29.88 12.54
N ARG A 21 5.75 31.14 12.15
CA ARG A 21 4.69 32.18 12.13
C ARG A 21 3.62 31.95 11.04
N LEU A 22 3.96 31.34 9.90
CA LEU A 22 2.99 30.92 8.87
C LEU A 22 2.06 29.81 9.37
N ILE A 23 2.53 28.98 10.31
CA ILE A 23 1.70 28.00 11.03
C ILE A 23 0.75 28.69 12.02
N VAL A 24 1.18 29.81 12.63
CA VAL A 24 0.36 30.60 13.59
C VAL A 24 -0.71 31.47 12.90
N ALA A 25 -0.55 31.79 11.62
CA ALA A 25 -1.51 32.60 10.85
C ALA A 25 -2.53 31.77 10.02
N GLY A 26 -2.71 30.48 10.30
CA GLY A 26 -3.84 29.70 9.76
C GLY A 26 -3.76 29.30 8.28
N HIS A 27 -2.57 29.33 7.65
CA HIS A 27 -2.42 29.10 6.20
C HIS A 27 -1.49 27.94 5.82
N PHE A 28 -1.14 27.07 6.76
CA PHE A 28 -0.32 25.89 6.48
C PHE A 28 -0.95 25.02 5.37
N ALA A 29 -0.19 24.81 4.28
CA ALA A 29 -0.61 24.05 3.09
C ALA A 29 -1.95 24.50 2.46
N GLN A 30 -2.31 25.78 2.62
CA GLN A 30 -3.52 26.40 2.10
C GLN A 30 -3.21 27.55 1.12
N ILE A 31 -4.20 27.93 0.31
CA ILE A 31 -4.15 29.10 -0.57
C ILE A 31 -5.11 30.16 -0.01
N SER A 32 -4.58 31.11 0.77
CA SER A 32 -5.38 32.11 1.48
C SER A 32 -6.19 33.03 0.56
N SER A 33 -5.67 33.29 -0.65
CA SER A 33 -6.32 34.13 -1.68
C SER A 33 -7.38 33.40 -2.50
N PHE A 34 -7.55 32.09 -2.32
CA PHE A 34 -8.55 31.33 -3.08
C PHE A 34 -9.95 31.58 -2.52
N GLU A 35 -10.79 32.24 -3.32
CA GLU A 35 -12.23 32.39 -3.08
C GLU A 35 -13.00 31.45 -4.01
N PRO A 36 -13.67 30.41 -3.49
CA PRO A 36 -14.43 29.48 -4.30
C PRO A 36 -15.79 30.07 -4.67
N ARG A 37 -16.36 29.62 -5.79
CA ARG A 37 -17.76 29.84 -6.13
C ARG A 37 -18.68 29.07 -5.17
N ILE A 38 -18.24 27.89 -4.74
CA ILE A 38 -19.00 27.03 -3.82
C ILE A 38 -18.12 26.62 -2.63
N TRP A 39 -18.55 27.00 -1.44
CA TRP A 39 -18.00 26.49 -0.19
C TRP A 39 -18.52 25.08 0.08
N ARG A 40 -17.60 24.12 0.16
CA ARG A 40 -17.93 22.70 0.36
C ARG A 40 -17.88 22.34 1.83
N ALA A 41 -18.65 21.34 2.25
CA ALA A 41 -18.54 20.79 3.60
C ALA A 41 -17.16 20.16 3.84
N TRP A 42 -16.74 20.10 5.11
CA TRP A 42 -15.46 19.50 5.51
C TRP A 42 -15.28 18.05 5.04
N THR A 43 -16.36 17.32 4.78
CA THR A 43 -16.35 15.91 4.37
C THR A 43 -15.58 15.67 3.07
N VAL A 44 -15.40 16.68 2.20
CA VAL A 44 -14.57 16.57 0.99
C VAL A 44 -13.09 16.28 1.27
N LEU A 45 -12.61 16.53 2.50
CA LEU A 45 -11.24 16.20 2.92
C LEU A 45 -11.08 14.75 3.41
N ALA A 46 -12.18 14.06 3.68
CA ALA A 46 -12.17 12.75 4.33
C ALA A 46 -12.68 11.67 3.35
N ALA A 47 -11.78 10.79 2.91
CA ALA A 47 -12.09 9.77 1.92
C ALA A 47 -13.16 8.77 2.40
N GLU A 48 -13.30 8.62 3.72
CA GLU A 48 -14.29 7.76 4.38
C GLU A 48 -15.70 8.37 4.46
N HIS A 49 -15.85 9.68 4.22
CA HIS A 49 -17.13 10.38 4.30
C HIS A 49 -17.74 10.63 2.92
N ASN A 50 -19.06 10.73 2.89
CA ASN A 50 -19.77 11.12 1.69
C ASN A 50 -19.39 12.56 1.30
N ALA A 51 -19.05 12.73 0.02
CA ALA A 51 -18.79 14.03 -0.58
C ALA A 51 -19.45 14.10 -1.96
N ASP A 52 -20.05 15.24 -2.28
CA ASP A 52 -20.73 15.52 -3.55
C ASP A 52 -21.70 14.41 -4.01
N ASN A 53 -21.34 13.70 -5.10
CA ASN A 53 -22.12 12.66 -5.77
C ASN A 53 -21.56 11.26 -5.52
N ALA A 54 -20.67 11.09 -4.55
CA ALA A 54 -20.17 9.79 -4.15
C ALA A 54 -21.34 8.88 -3.72
N LYS A 55 -21.23 7.58 -4.00
CA LYS A 55 -22.21 6.62 -3.50
C LYS A 55 -22.15 6.63 -1.98
N VAL A 56 -23.33 6.77 -1.35
CA VAL A 56 -23.48 6.69 0.11
C VAL A 56 -22.87 5.38 0.59
N LEU A 57 -21.76 5.47 1.33
CA LEU A 57 -21.22 4.35 2.11
C LEU A 57 -22.08 4.20 3.39
N PHE A 58 -21.71 3.30 4.31
CA PHE A 58 -22.30 3.28 5.66
C PHE A 58 -21.88 4.53 6.47
N ASP A 59 -22.23 5.71 5.96
CA ASP A 59 -21.97 7.03 6.52
C ASP A 59 -23.31 7.78 6.60
N HIS A 60 -23.64 8.21 7.81
CA HIS A 60 -24.88 8.92 8.13
C HIS A 60 -24.72 10.45 8.12
N VAL A 61 -23.53 10.96 7.75
CA VAL A 61 -23.32 12.41 7.62
C VAL A 61 -24.09 12.95 6.42
N ASP A 62 -25.08 13.81 6.69
CA ASP A 62 -25.71 14.66 5.69
C ASP A 62 -24.73 15.78 5.30
N VAL A 63 -24.24 15.76 4.06
CA VAL A 63 -23.28 16.77 3.54
C VAL A 63 -23.81 18.20 3.70
N ASN A 64 -25.12 18.41 3.62
CA ASN A 64 -25.72 19.74 3.80
C ASN A 64 -25.75 20.17 5.29
N ARG A 65 -25.58 19.22 6.21
CA ARG A 65 -25.65 19.40 7.67
C ARG A 65 -24.51 18.68 8.39
N ALA A 66 -23.31 18.69 7.80
CA ALA A 66 -22.16 17.93 8.29
C ALA A 66 -21.58 18.42 9.64
N GLY A 67 -22.13 19.49 10.21
CA GLY A 67 -21.62 20.11 11.43
C GLY A 67 -20.24 20.77 11.23
N ALA A 68 -19.50 20.91 12.34
CA ALA A 68 -18.15 21.44 12.34
C ALA A 68 -17.21 20.46 13.04
N ILE A 69 -15.94 20.45 12.63
CA ILE A 69 -14.88 19.60 13.17
C ILE A 69 -13.81 20.43 13.86
N ALA A 70 -13.11 19.82 14.81
CA ALA A 70 -12.00 20.46 15.48
C ALA A 70 -10.84 20.74 14.51
N PRO A 71 -10.06 21.82 14.70
CA PRO A 71 -8.96 22.16 13.79
C PRO A 71 -7.91 21.05 13.69
N ALA A 72 -7.63 20.32 14.78
CA ALA A 72 -6.72 19.17 14.74
C ALA A 72 -7.18 18.07 13.76
N GLN A 73 -8.49 17.83 13.68
CA GLN A 73 -9.05 16.87 12.73
C GLN A 73 -8.97 17.39 11.29
N ALA A 74 -9.32 18.66 11.08
CA ALA A 74 -9.24 19.30 9.77
C ALA A 74 -7.81 19.26 9.18
N ILE A 75 -6.79 19.52 10.00
CA ILE A 75 -5.39 19.47 9.57
C ILE A 75 -4.94 18.05 9.22
N ARG A 76 -5.35 17.02 9.99
CA ARG A 76 -5.04 15.62 9.65
C ARG A 76 -5.61 15.21 8.30
N TRP A 77 -6.88 15.54 8.04
CA TRP A 77 -7.50 15.24 6.75
C TRP A 77 -6.97 16.11 5.61
N LEU A 78 -6.60 17.37 5.88
CA LEU A 78 -5.91 18.21 4.90
C LEU A 78 -4.59 17.56 4.47
N LEU A 79 -3.75 17.13 5.41
CA LEU A 79 -2.48 16.46 5.12
C LEU A 79 -2.70 15.14 4.34
N ALA A 80 -3.68 14.33 4.76
CA ALA A 80 -4.04 13.11 4.06
C ALA A 80 -4.49 13.40 2.62
N THR A 81 -5.33 14.43 2.43
CA THR A 81 -5.79 14.88 1.11
C THR A 81 -4.62 15.31 0.24
N GLN A 82 -3.67 16.10 0.77
CA GLN A 82 -2.51 16.55 0.00
C GLN A 82 -1.65 15.37 -0.49
N THR A 83 -1.61 14.29 0.28
CA THR A 83 -0.80 13.09 -0.02
C THR A 83 -1.53 12.09 -0.93
N PHE A 84 -2.83 11.89 -0.72
CA PHE A 84 -3.59 10.78 -1.28
C PHE A 84 -4.67 11.18 -2.27
N SER A 85 -4.88 12.47 -2.57
CA SER A 85 -5.93 12.85 -3.50
C SER A 85 -5.62 12.38 -4.93
N VAL A 86 -6.55 11.59 -5.47
CA VAL A 86 -6.62 11.25 -6.90
C VAL A 86 -7.51 12.27 -7.62
N SER A 87 -7.20 12.58 -8.87
CA SER A 87 -7.97 13.42 -9.82
C SER A 87 -9.10 14.30 -9.25
N CYS A 88 -9.02 15.63 -9.41
CA CYS A 88 -10.01 16.56 -8.84
C CYS A 88 -11.31 16.74 -9.67
N GLY A 89 -11.59 15.90 -10.66
CA GLY A 89 -12.81 16.02 -11.49
C GLY A 89 -13.01 17.43 -12.09
N LYS A 90 -14.23 17.98 -12.01
CA LYS A 90 -14.52 19.39 -12.39
C LYS A 90 -14.04 20.33 -11.29
N SER A 91 -12.81 20.82 -11.43
CA SER A 91 -12.21 21.77 -10.51
C SER A 91 -12.49 23.22 -10.92
N GLU A 92 -12.56 24.14 -9.95
CA GLU A 92 -12.65 25.59 -10.21
C GLU A 92 -11.32 26.19 -10.68
N LEU A 93 -10.22 25.48 -10.46
CA LEU A 93 -8.89 25.77 -10.99
C LEU A 93 -8.53 24.75 -12.08
N SER A 94 -7.42 24.97 -12.78
CA SER A 94 -6.99 24.05 -13.84
C SER A 94 -6.76 22.64 -13.27
N HIS A 95 -7.17 21.60 -14.01
CA HIS A 95 -7.05 20.22 -13.54
C HIS A 95 -5.60 19.75 -13.58
N THR A 96 -5.08 19.33 -12.42
CA THR A 96 -3.67 18.95 -12.25
C THR A 96 -3.47 17.50 -11.79
N GLY A 97 -4.53 16.68 -11.86
CA GLY A 97 -4.44 15.23 -11.67
C GLY A 97 -4.29 14.74 -10.23
N THR A 98 -3.38 13.78 -10.05
CA THR A 98 -3.23 12.90 -8.89
C THR A 98 -1.91 13.18 -8.17
N ALA A 99 -1.90 13.06 -6.84
CA ALA A 99 -0.70 13.34 -6.05
C ALA A 99 0.43 12.35 -6.40
N PRO A 100 1.70 12.75 -6.23
CA PRO A 100 2.86 11.97 -6.70
C PRO A 100 2.87 10.48 -6.28
N SER A 101 2.39 10.18 -5.07
CA SER A 101 2.44 8.84 -4.47
C SER A 101 1.07 8.31 -4.06
N ALA A 102 -0.02 8.96 -4.50
CA ALA A 102 -1.38 8.72 -3.99
C ALA A 102 -1.94 7.31 -4.23
N THR A 103 -1.45 6.59 -5.23
CA THR A 103 -1.97 5.27 -5.62
C THR A 103 -1.02 4.13 -5.25
N ALA A 104 0.10 4.44 -4.61
CA ALA A 104 1.15 3.48 -4.30
C ALA A 104 1.03 2.97 -2.86
N VAL A 105 1.66 1.82 -2.60
CA VAL A 105 1.89 1.32 -1.25
C VAL A 105 3.15 1.97 -0.69
N MET A 106 2.98 2.69 0.43
CA MET A 106 4.08 3.31 1.18
C MET A 106 4.52 2.37 2.29
N ALA A 107 5.84 2.16 2.40
CA ALA A 107 6.46 1.39 3.46
C ALA A 107 7.06 2.30 4.53
N LEU A 108 6.93 1.90 5.80
CA LEU A 108 7.52 2.57 6.94
C LEU A 108 8.07 1.53 7.94
N PRO A 109 9.40 1.36 8.05
CA PRO A 109 10.00 0.53 9.09
C PRO A 109 9.67 1.09 10.47
N LEU A 110 9.25 0.23 11.39
CA LEU A 110 8.87 0.62 12.75
C LEU A 110 9.94 0.18 13.74
N GLY A 111 10.41 1.14 14.53
CA GLY A 111 11.36 0.92 15.61
C GLY A 111 10.71 0.71 16.98
N ARG A 112 11.54 0.68 18.03
CA ARG A 112 11.07 0.53 19.41
C ARG A 112 10.42 1.80 19.95
N ASN A 113 10.73 2.93 19.33
CA ASN A 113 10.22 4.25 19.67
C ASN A 113 10.20 5.14 18.41
N LEU A 114 9.67 6.35 18.56
CA LEU A 114 9.57 7.31 17.46
C LEU A 114 10.95 7.73 16.90
N PHE A 115 11.97 7.82 17.75
CA PHE A 115 13.32 8.17 17.30
C PHE A 115 13.88 7.12 16.33
N ASP A 116 13.73 5.84 16.65
CA ASP A 116 14.15 4.74 15.77
C ASP A 116 13.38 4.81 14.44
N THR A 117 12.05 4.91 14.48
CA THR A 117 11.19 4.99 13.28
C THR A 117 11.56 6.18 12.40
N LEU A 118 11.79 7.37 12.98
CA LEU A 118 12.20 8.55 12.23
C LEU A 118 13.61 8.38 11.65
N SER A 119 14.54 7.78 12.40
CA SER A 119 15.90 7.52 11.91
C SER A 119 15.88 6.61 10.67
N TYR A 120 15.03 5.58 10.66
CA TYR A 120 14.85 4.73 9.49
C TYR A 120 14.26 5.47 8.28
N ALA A 121 13.45 6.52 8.51
CA ALA A 121 12.87 7.34 7.46
C ALA A 121 13.82 8.41 6.90
N LEU A 122 14.96 8.67 7.54
CA LEU A 122 15.96 9.67 7.11
C LEU A 122 16.90 9.11 6.03
N VAL A 123 16.30 8.64 4.92
CA VAL A 123 17.05 8.13 3.77
C VAL A 123 17.99 9.22 3.23
N PRO A 124 19.29 8.94 3.06
CA PRO A 124 20.25 9.92 2.56
C PRO A 124 19.89 10.40 1.15
N GLN A 125 19.84 11.71 0.97
CA GLN A 125 19.61 12.36 -0.31
C GLN A 125 20.91 12.93 -0.87
N ASN A 126 21.00 13.02 -2.20
CA ASN A 126 22.12 13.69 -2.86
C ASN A 126 22.22 15.15 -2.36
N ARG A 127 23.42 15.58 -1.95
CA ARG A 127 23.64 16.91 -1.35
C ARG A 127 23.28 18.07 -2.26
N LEU A 128 23.46 17.94 -3.58
CA LEU A 128 23.09 18.97 -4.55
C LEU A 128 21.58 19.11 -4.65
N VAL A 129 20.85 18.00 -4.58
CA VAL A 129 19.38 18.00 -4.56
C VAL A 129 18.88 18.58 -3.23
N LEU A 130 19.44 18.12 -2.12
CA LEU A 130 19.08 18.59 -0.77
C LEU A 130 19.24 20.10 -0.60
N ALA A 131 20.25 20.71 -1.24
CA ALA A 131 20.49 22.14 -1.15
C ALA A 131 19.35 23.03 -1.70
N GLY A 132 18.53 22.49 -2.61
CA GLY A 132 17.36 23.17 -3.19
C GLY A 132 16.02 22.52 -2.82
N ASP A 133 16.04 21.50 -1.95
CA ASP A 133 14.84 20.78 -1.56
C ASP A 133 14.16 21.49 -0.39
N LEU A 134 13.08 22.20 -0.71
CA LEU A 134 12.32 22.97 0.26
C LEU A 134 10.93 22.37 0.45
N PRO A 135 10.50 22.13 1.70
CA PRO A 135 9.13 21.79 1.99
C PRO A 135 8.21 22.98 1.70
N VAL A 136 6.93 22.71 1.51
CA VAL A 136 5.93 23.68 1.04
C VAL A 136 5.80 24.95 1.91
N TRP A 137 6.21 24.93 3.18
CA TRP A 137 6.17 26.09 4.09
C TRP A 137 7.44 26.96 4.05
N GLU A 138 8.51 26.49 3.42
CA GLU A 138 9.75 27.25 3.17
C GLU A 138 9.80 27.81 1.74
N ARG A 139 8.83 27.44 0.89
CA ARG A 139 8.70 27.90 -0.48
C ARG A 139 7.84 29.16 -0.54
N GLU A 140 8.11 29.97 -1.56
CA GLU A 140 7.17 31.01 -1.97
C GLU A 140 5.85 30.36 -2.43
N PRO A 141 4.68 30.79 -1.90
CA PRO A 141 3.40 30.21 -2.29
C PRO A 141 3.08 30.42 -3.77
N GLU A 142 2.51 29.41 -4.43
CA GLU A 142 2.00 29.55 -5.79
C GLU A 142 0.88 30.59 -5.86
N THR A 143 0.92 31.45 -6.87
CA THR A 143 -0.12 32.45 -7.10
C THR A 143 -1.40 31.81 -7.62
N LEU A 144 -2.54 32.46 -7.37
CA LEU A 144 -3.83 31.98 -7.86
C LEU A 144 -3.87 31.97 -9.40
N GLU A 145 -3.21 32.93 -10.04
CA GLU A 145 -3.07 33.02 -11.50
C GLU A 145 -2.31 31.80 -12.05
N ALA A 146 -1.23 31.39 -11.40
CA ALA A 146 -0.47 30.21 -11.80
C ALA A 146 -1.31 28.93 -11.68
N LEU A 147 -2.06 28.79 -10.58
CA LEU A 147 -2.95 27.64 -10.39
C LEU A 147 -4.10 27.61 -11.42
N LYS A 148 -4.67 28.77 -11.77
CA LYS A 148 -5.66 28.89 -12.86
C LYS A 148 -5.06 28.51 -14.22
N GLY A 149 -3.77 28.75 -14.43
CA GLY A 149 -3.04 28.40 -15.65
C GLY A 149 -2.62 26.94 -15.77
N GLY A 150 -2.83 26.10 -14.75
CA GLY A 150 -2.35 24.71 -14.75
C GLY A 150 -0.89 24.60 -14.33
N CYS A 151 -0.57 25.13 -13.14
CA CYS A 151 0.77 25.03 -12.58
C CYS A 151 1.21 23.57 -12.43
N GLU A 152 2.27 23.21 -13.14
CA GLU A 152 2.95 21.92 -13.01
C GLU A 152 4.41 22.11 -12.63
N ARG A 153 4.96 21.18 -11.86
CA ARG A 153 6.35 21.23 -11.42
C ARG A 153 6.95 19.84 -11.22
N ALA A 154 8.25 19.72 -11.41
CA ALA A 154 9.01 18.56 -10.96
C ALA A 154 9.18 18.58 -9.43
N VAL A 155 9.19 17.39 -8.83
CA VAL A 155 9.54 17.23 -7.42
C VAL A 155 11.02 17.60 -7.22
N SER A 156 11.31 18.59 -6.37
CA SER A 156 12.70 19.04 -6.15
C SER A 156 13.48 18.15 -5.20
N GLY A 157 12.80 17.35 -4.38
CA GLY A 157 13.41 16.41 -3.45
C GLY A 157 12.41 15.79 -2.48
N PHE A 158 12.90 15.15 -1.41
CA PHE A 158 12.07 14.44 -0.43
C PHE A 158 11.21 15.39 0.42
N ALA A 159 11.75 16.52 0.86
CA ALA A 159 10.98 17.48 1.66
C ALA A 159 9.82 18.09 0.86
N ASP A 160 10.09 18.46 -0.38
CA ASP A 160 9.07 18.91 -1.33
C ASP A 160 8.03 17.83 -1.63
N ARG A 161 8.46 16.59 -1.88
CA ARG A 161 7.56 15.45 -2.13
C ARG A 161 6.60 15.21 -0.98
N TYR A 162 7.11 15.11 0.25
CA TYR A 162 6.32 14.79 1.43
C TYR A 162 5.40 15.93 1.87
N THR A 163 5.53 17.10 1.24
CA THR A 163 4.70 18.28 1.53
C THR A 163 3.98 18.79 0.28
N TRP A 164 3.89 17.95 -0.75
CA TRP A 164 3.34 18.33 -2.05
C TRP A 164 1.90 18.84 -1.94
N ARG A 165 1.61 19.97 -2.60
CA ARG A 165 0.31 20.63 -2.55
C ARG A 165 -0.54 20.29 -3.78
N ILE A 166 -1.03 19.05 -3.85
CA ILE A 166 -1.87 18.58 -4.99
C ILE A 166 -3.26 19.21 -5.03
N ARG A 167 -3.74 19.79 -3.91
CA ARG A 167 -5.01 20.52 -3.83
C ARG A 167 -4.79 21.94 -3.31
N ALA A 168 -5.51 22.89 -3.91
CA ALA A 168 -5.67 24.22 -3.36
C ALA A 168 -6.84 24.19 -2.36
N ILE A 169 -6.52 24.30 -1.08
CA ILE A 169 -7.49 24.24 0.02
C ILE A 169 -7.47 25.55 0.79
N ARG A 170 -8.64 26.00 1.26
CA ARG A 170 -8.76 27.07 2.25
C ARG A 170 -9.88 26.75 3.23
N LEU A 171 -9.54 26.63 4.50
CA LEU A 171 -10.49 26.30 5.56
C LEU A 171 -11.28 27.53 5.98
N GLN A 172 -12.59 27.39 6.18
CA GLN A 172 -13.43 28.38 6.84
C GLN A 172 -13.50 28.06 8.33
N VAL A 173 -12.79 28.86 9.12
CA VAL A 173 -12.64 28.69 10.56
C VAL A 173 -13.56 29.66 11.30
N ASP A 174 -14.34 29.18 12.26
CA ASP A 174 -15.21 30.03 13.08
C ASP A 174 -14.47 30.69 14.27
N SER A 175 -15.19 31.45 15.09
CA SER A 175 -14.64 32.13 16.28
C SER A 175 -14.08 31.20 17.35
N HIS A 176 -14.44 29.92 17.31
CA HIS A 176 -13.97 28.88 18.23
C HIS A 176 -12.89 27.99 17.60
N GLY A 177 -12.46 28.29 16.37
CA GLY A 177 -11.47 27.51 15.65
C GLY A 177 -12.02 26.30 14.92
N ALA A 178 -13.33 26.06 14.96
CA ALA A 178 -13.94 24.90 14.31
C ALA A 178 -14.10 25.13 12.80
N VAL A 179 -14.04 24.04 12.04
CA VAL A 179 -14.11 24.05 10.58
C VAL A 179 -15.38 23.35 10.13
N SER A 180 -16.25 24.06 9.42
CA SER A 180 -17.46 23.47 8.84
C SER A 180 -17.38 23.35 7.31
N ARG A 181 -16.70 24.32 6.67
CA ARG A 181 -16.60 24.43 5.23
C ARG A 181 -15.19 24.75 4.77
N LEU A 182 -14.92 24.53 3.49
CA LEU A 182 -13.68 24.90 2.82
C LEU A 182 -13.86 25.19 1.34
N ALA A 183 -12.90 25.93 0.80
CA ALA A 183 -12.59 25.96 -0.62
C ALA A 183 -11.76 24.73 -0.98
N PHE A 184 -12.06 24.08 -2.10
CA PHE A 184 -11.35 22.89 -2.57
C PHE A 184 -11.22 22.91 -4.09
N ALA A 185 -9.99 22.91 -4.58
CA ALA A 185 -9.67 22.85 -6.01
C ALA A 185 -8.35 22.13 -6.27
N SER A 186 -8.01 21.99 -7.54
CA SER A 186 -6.73 21.45 -8.01
C SER A 186 -5.59 22.37 -7.56
N GLY A 187 -4.50 21.76 -7.09
CA GLY A 187 -3.28 22.45 -6.71
C GLY A 187 -2.21 22.29 -7.80
N VAL A 188 -0.98 22.03 -7.38
CA VAL A 188 0.17 21.89 -8.29
C VAL A 188 0.24 20.46 -8.84
N GLY A 189 0.26 20.34 -10.16
CA GLY A 189 0.40 19.06 -10.85
C GLY A 189 1.86 18.60 -10.87
N PRO A 190 2.13 17.30 -10.63
CA PRO A 190 3.49 16.84 -10.73
C PRO A 190 3.82 16.48 -12.20
N GLN A 191 4.99 16.89 -12.67
CA GLN A 191 5.47 16.53 -14.01
C GLN A 191 5.71 15.01 -14.15
N THR A 192 5.77 14.52 -15.39
CA THR A 192 5.87 13.08 -15.71
C THR A 192 7.16 12.43 -15.21
N GLU A 193 8.30 13.12 -15.34
CA GLU A 193 9.59 12.61 -14.85
C GLU A 193 9.74 12.95 -13.37
N GLN A 194 9.54 11.95 -12.52
CA GLN A 194 9.64 12.12 -11.08
C GLN A 194 10.79 11.28 -10.51
N GLN A 195 11.55 11.88 -9.61
CA GLN A 195 12.48 11.17 -8.75
C GLN A 195 11.75 10.04 -7.99
N SER A 196 12.42 8.90 -7.80
CA SER A 196 11.90 7.81 -6.96
C SER A 196 11.54 8.31 -5.56
N ASP A 197 10.39 7.87 -5.05
CA ASP A 197 10.00 8.09 -3.66
C ASP A 197 10.65 7.01 -2.78
N PRO A 198 11.38 7.38 -1.72
CA PRO A 198 12.04 6.43 -0.83
C PRO A 198 11.10 5.46 -0.12
N MET A 199 9.82 5.82 0.07
CA MET A 199 8.84 4.98 0.75
C MET A 199 8.19 3.96 -0.16
N LEU A 200 8.39 4.05 -1.49
CA LEU A 200 7.67 3.21 -2.44
C LEU A 200 8.54 2.06 -2.96
N GLY A 201 7.92 0.89 -3.05
CA GLY A 201 8.42 -0.22 -3.85
C GLY A 201 7.97 -0.08 -5.30
N TYR A 202 8.73 -0.69 -6.21
CA TYR A 202 8.46 -0.64 -7.65
C TYR A 202 8.51 -2.02 -8.28
N ARG A 203 7.88 -2.12 -9.44
CA ARG A 203 7.98 -3.24 -10.36
C ARG A 203 8.35 -2.74 -11.75
N VAL A 204 9.05 -3.56 -12.51
CA VAL A 204 9.36 -3.25 -13.90
C VAL A 204 8.26 -3.82 -14.79
N ASP A 205 7.71 -2.96 -15.64
CA ASP A 205 6.74 -3.27 -16.68
C ASP A 205 7.40 -3.09 -18.05
N GLU A 206 7.26 -4.07 -18.95
CA GLU A 206 7.94 -4.06 -20.25
C GLU A 206 7.57 -2.84 -21.11
N LYS A 207 6.35 -2.30 -20.96
CA LYS A 207 5.85 -1.20 -21.78
C LYS A 207 5.90 0.13 -21.06
N LYS A 208 5.58 0.12 -19.77
CA LYS A 208 5.42 1.34 -18.97
C LYS A 208 6.64 1.65 -18.10
N GLY A 209 7.67 0.81 -18.16
CA GLY A 209 8.88 0.96 -17.34
C GLY A 209 8.60 0.73 -15.86
N ARG A 210 9.23 1.52 -15.00
CA ARG A 210 9.15 1.37 -13.55
C ARG A 210 7.82 1.91 -13.02
N LEU A 211 6.98 1.02 -12.48
CA LEU A 211 5.68 1.35 -11.88
C LEU A 211 5.70 1.12 -10.37
N PRO A 212 5.04 1.96 -9.57
CA PRO A 212 4.93 1.71 -8.14
C PRO A 212 4.13 0.44 -7.86
N VAL A 213 4.45 -0.22 -6.75
CA VAL A 213 3.63 -1.29 -6.19
C VAL A 213 2.35 -0.66 -5.62
N ILE A 214 1.21 -1.29 -5.87
CA ILE A 214 -0.12 -0.80 -5.50
C ILE A 214 -0.87 -1.86 -4.69
N PHE A 215 -1.84 -1.45 -3.88
CA PHE A 215 -2.76 -2.42 -3.28
C PHE A 215 -3.59 -3.10 -4.35
N ARG A 216 -3.78 -4.41 -4.18
CA ARG A 216 -4.69 -5.23 -4.98
C ARG A 216 -5.82 -5.70 -4.07
N GLU A 217 -6.87 -6.24 -4.67
CA GLU A 217 -8.05 -6.73 -3.95
C GLU A 217 -7.73 -7.66 -2.76
N ARG A 218 -6.63 -8.42 -2.84
CA ARG A 218 -6.16 -9.35 -1.79
C ARG A 218 -5.05 -8.73 -0.92
N GLY A 219 -4.78 -9.33 0.25
CA GLY A 219 -3.75 -8.89 1.20
C GLY A 219 -2.37 -8.61 0.59
N PHE A 220 -1.69 -7.57 1.08
CA PHE A 220 -0.38 -7.15 0.56
C PHE A 220 0.72 -8.18 0.79
N TRP A 221 0.52 -9.11 1.74
CA TRP A 221 1.46 -10.17 2.06
C TRP A 221 1.93 -10.99 0.84
N ARG A 222 1.10 -11.07 -0.21
CA ARG A 222 1.42 -11.75 -1.49
C ARG A 222 2.45 -11.02 -2.34
N ASP A 223 2.61 -9.73 -2.12
CA ASP A 223 3.59 -8.86 -2.77
C ASP A 223 4.68 -8.45 -1.75
N PHE A 224 4.80 -9.13 -0.60
CA PHE A 224 5.73 -8.75 0.48
C PHE A 224 7.20 -8.75 0.03
N ASP A 225 7.60 -9.64 -0.88
CA ASP A 225 8.96 -9.67 -1.42
C ASP A 225 9.33 -8.39 -2.19
N SER A 226 8.34 -7.60 -2.62
CA SER A 226 8.56 -6.28 -3.23
C SER A 226 9.06 -5.24 -2.24
N LEU A 227 8.91 -5.46 -0.93
CA LEU A 227 9.47 -4.59 0.10
C LEU A 227 10.96 -4.84 0.34
N LEU A 228 11.46 -6.01 -0.07
CA LEU A 228 12.79 -6.46 0.30
C LEU A 228 13.83 -6.06 -0.76
N PRO A 229 15.07 -5.71 -0.32
CA PRO A 229 16.13 -5.24 -1.22
C PRO A 229 16.41 -6.17 -2.40
N ASP A 230 16.74 -5.59 -3.54
CA ASP A 230 17.10 -6.35 -4.73
C ASP A 230 18.19 -5.72 -5.60
N ALA A 231 18.73 -6.52 -6.52
CA ALA A 231 19.79 -6.08 -7.42
C ALA A 231 19.33 -5.00 -8.43
N ILE A 232 18.03 -4.82 -8.62
CA ILE A 232 17.44 -3.87 -9.59
C ILE A 232 17.17 -2.51 -8.91
N GLY A 233 17.24 -2.44 -7.58
CA GLY A 233 16.90 -1.26 -6.79
C GLY A 233 15.41 -0.91 -6.83
N CYS A 234 14.54 -1.94 -6.88
CA CYS A 234 13.08 -1.78 -6.91
C CYS A 234 12.44 -1.75 -5.52
N ALA A 235 13.15 -2.15 -4.47
CA ALA A 235 12.66 -2.07 -3.10
C ALA A 235 12.49 -0.62 -2.63
N PRO A 236 11.65 -0.36 -1.62
CA PRO A 236 11.63 0.93 -0.93
C PRO A 236 13.01 1.24 -0.34
N GLN A 237 13.58 2.39 -0.70
CA GLN A 237 14.89 2.83 -0.20
C GLN A 237 14.89 2.97 1.33
N ILE A 238 13.74 3.28 1.92
CA ILE A 238 13.57 3.33 3.38
C ILE A 238 13.83 1.98 4.05
N ILE A 239 13.49 0.85 3.40
CA ILE A 239 13.74 -0.50 3.92
C ILE A 239 15.24 -0.81 3.81
N GLU A 240 15.85 -0.50 2.67
CA GLU A 240 17.30 -0.65 2.47
C GLU A 240 18.10 0.16 3.49
N HIS A 241 17.71 1.43 3.71
CA HIS A 241 18.33 2.31 4.68
C HIS A 241 18.19 1.76 6.11
N ALA A 242 16.99 1.31 6.49
CA ALA A 242 16.74 0.76 7.82
C ALA A 242 17.51 -0.54 8.07
N ILE A 243 17.63 -1.43 7.07
CA ILE A 243 18.49 -2.62 7.16
C ILE A 243 19.95 -2.21 7.32
N GLY A 244 20.42 -1.20 6.57
CA GLY A 244 21.77 -0.67 6.70
C GLY A 244 22.07 -0.11 8.10
N LEU A 245 21.14 0.65 8.69
CA LEU A 245 21.24 1.14 10.06
C LEU A 245 21.20 -0.01 11.08
N GLY A 246 20.32 -0.98 10.87
CA GLY A 246 20.22 -2.18 11.71
C GLY A 246 21.50 -3.02 11.68
N ARG A 247 22.21 -3.10 10.55
CA ARG A 247 23.53 -3.74 10.46
C ARG A 247 24.60 -3.00 11.27
N ALA A 248 24.57 -1.67 11.23
CA ALA A 248 25.51 -0.85 11.99
C ALA A 248 25.22 -0.87 13.50
N VAL A 249 23.94 -0.97 13.88
CA VAL A 249 23.49 -1.03 15.28
C VAL A 249 22.47 -2.17 15.43
N PRO A 250 22.92 -3.44 15.58
CA PRO A 250 22.06 -4.62 15.58
C PRO A 250 20.90 -4.58 16.58
N GLN A 251 21.09 -3.96 17.74
CA GLN A 251 20.06 -3.84 18.78
C GLN A 251 18.92 -2.88 18.38
N ARG A 252 19.09 -2.14 17.29
CA ARG A 252 18.11 -1.23 16.66
C ARG A 252 17.73 -1.74 15.27
N PHE A 253 17.76 -3.04 15.01
CA PHE A 253 17.13 -3.55 13.81
C PHE A 253 15.59 -3.36 13.90
N PRO A 254 14.90 -2.85 12.85
CA PRO A 254 13.45 -2.71 12.86
C PRO A 254 12.76 -4.07 12.97
N SER A 255 11.89 -4.24 13.96
CA SER A 255 11.16 -5.50 14.17
C SER A 255 10.00 -5.70 13.21
N SER A 256 9.55 -4.63 12.56
CA SER A 256 8.38 -4.67 11.69
C SER A 256 8.37 -3.54 10.69
N VAL A 257 7.55 -3.70 9.65
CA VAL A 257 7.26 -2.69 8.65
C VAL A 257 5.74 -2.48 8.59
N LEU A 258 5.34 -1.21 8.56
CA LEU A 258 3.99 -0.78 8.25
C LEU A 258 3.92 -0.54 6.73
N VAL A 259 2.86 -1.02 6.10
CA VAL A 259 2.50 -0.60 4.76
C VAL A 259 1.14 0.09 4.77
N ALA A 260 1.02 1.21 4.07
CA ALA A 260 -0.19 2.00 4.02
C ALA A 260 -0.42 2.63 2.64
N GLY A 261 -1.66 2.98 2.34
CA GLY A 261 -2.05 3.49 1.04
C GLY A 261 -3.51 3.15 0.70
N GLN A 262 -3.87 3.33 -0.58
CA GLN A 262 -5.23 3.19 -1.05
C GLN A 262 -5.31 2.53 -2.43
N SER A 263 -6.47 1.92 -2.72
CA SER A 263 -6.85 1.44 -4.05
C SER A 263 -7.88 2.38 -4.66
N ASN A 264 -7.76 2.57 -5.97
CA ASN A 264 -8.66 3.44 -6.72
C ASN A 264 -8.97 2.87 -8.11
N ASP A 265 -10.22 3.06 -8.55
CA ASP A 265 -10.62 2.97 -9.95
C ASP A 265 -10.80 4.39 -10.48
N LYS A 266 -9.82 4.86 -11.25
CA LYS A 266 -9.74 6.24 -11.74
C LYS A 266 -9.77 7.24 -10.56
N ALA A 267 -10.85 8.02 -10.43
CA ALA A 267 -11.02 9.01 -9.37
C ALA A 267 -11.75 8.45 -8.14
N LYS A 268 -12.26 7.21 -8.21
CA LYS A 268 -13.00 6.59 -7.12
C LYS A 268 -12.04 5.83 -6.21
N ILE A 269 -12.00 6.19 -4.93
CA ILE A 269 -11.34 5.38 -3.91
C ILE A 269 -12.22 4.16 -3.61
N GLU A 270 -11.64 2.96 -3.66
CA GLU A 270 -12.34 1.72 -3.35
C GLU A 270 -12.18 1.34 -1.89
N TYR A 271 -10.95 1.48 -1.37
CA TYR A 271 -10.59 1.30 0.02
C TYR A 271 -9.23 1.94 0.27
N TRP A 272 -8.96 2.23 1.54
CA TRP A 272 -7.62 2.47 2.05
C TRP A 272 -7.31 1.39 3.08
N ARG A 273 -6.03 1.06 3.23
CA ARG A 273 -5.61 -0.02 4.11
C ARG A 273 -4.26 0.30 4.73
N MET A 274 -4.09 -0.23 5.93
CA MET A 274 -2.84 -0.28 6.65
C MET A 274 -2.62 -1.72 7.09
N GLU A 275 -1.47 -2.31 6.75
CA GLU A 275 -1.07 -3.66 7.15
C GLU A 275 0.30 -3.59 7.84
N ARG A 276 0.57 -4.50 8.78
CA ARG A 276 1.84 -4.57 9.50
C ARG A 276 2.44 -5.96 9.36
N PHE A 277 3.72 -6.02 9.05
CA PHE A 277 4.48 -7.25 8.89
C PHE A 277 5.66 -7.28 9.84
N SER A 278 6.01 -8.47 10.33
CA SER A 278 7.32 -8.69 10.94
C SER A 278 8.38 -8.52 9.86
N LEU A 279 9.44 -7.78 10.16
CA LEU A 279 10.57 -7.68 9.24
C LEU A 279 11.58 -8.78 9.62
N PRO A 280 11.90 -9.72 8.72
CA PRO A 280 12.78 -10.85 9.01
C PRO A 280 14.12 -10.43 9.63
N PRO A 281 14.45 -10.85 10.87
CA PRO A 281 15.74 -10.54 11.50
C PRO A 281 16.95 -10.98 10.66
N ALA A 282 16.83 -12.08 9.90
CA ALA A 282 17.89 -12.57 9.03
C ALA A 282 18.33 -11.60 7.91
N LEU A 283 17.55 -10.53 7.65
CA LEU A 283 17.96 -9.46 6.75
C LEU A 283 19.15 -8.64 7.27
N ALA A 284 19.43 -8.69 8.58
CA ALA A 284 20.64 -8.13 9.15
C ALA A 284 21.90 -8.81 8.57
N GLY A 285 21.86 -10.13 8.35
CA GLY A 285 22.95 -10.89 7.76
C GLY A 285 23.07 -10.80 6.23
N CYS A 286 23.84 -11.72 5.65
CA CYS A 286 24.07 -11.87 4.19
C CYS A 286 23.08 -12.84 3.52
N ARG A 287 22.01 -13.26 4.22
CA ARG A 287 21.05 -14.24 3.73
C ARG A 287 20.21 -13.68 2.57
N MET A 288 19.89 -14.52 1.59
CA MET A 288 19.06 -14.18 0.44
C MET A 288 17.56 -14.27 0.75
N VAL A 289 17.13 -13.63 1.85
CA VAL A 289 15.76 -13.70 2.40
C VAL A 289 14.69 -13.39 1.35
N ARG A 290 14.93 -12.39 0.49
CA ARG A 290 13.98 -12.05 -0.59
C ARG A 290 13.75 -13.21 -1.55
N ALA A 291 14.83 -13.84 -2.01
CA ALA A 291 14.73 -14.95 -2.97
C ALA A 291 14.00 -16.15 -2.36
N GLU A 292 14.29 -16.44 -1.09
CA GLU A 292 13.63 -17.50 -0.32
C GLU A 292 12.12 -17.22 -0.19
N ILE A 293 11.74 -16.03 0.30
CA ILE A 293 10.32 -15.63 0.42
C ILE A 293 9.61 -15.66 -0.93
N ARG A 294 10.26 -15.22 -2.00
CA ARG A 294 9.69 -15.25 -3.35
C ARG A 294 9.36 -16.68 -3.80
N VAL A 295 10.20 -17.66 -3.46
CA VAL A 295 9.91 -19.09 -3.71
C VAL A 295 8.71 -19.56 -2.90
N LEU A 296 8.59 -19.13 -1.64
CA LEU A 296 7.42 -19.45 -0.81
C LEU A 296 6.13 -18.88 -1.41
N LEU A 297 6.13 -17.60 -1.76
CA LEU A 297 4.98 -16.93 -2.39
C LEU A 297 4.61 -17.59 -3.72
N ALA A 298 5.59 -17.97 -4.55
CA ALA A 298 5.35 -18.68 -5.80
C ALA A 298 4.63 -20.03 -5.58
N ALA A 299 5.04 -20.84 -4.60
CA ALA A 299 4.37 -22.09 -4.28
C ALA A 299 2.89 -21.90 -3.90
N ALA A 300 2.57 -20.80 -3.18
CA ALA A 300 1.20 -20.48 -2.83
C ALA A 300 0.36 -20.03 -4.04
N GLU A 301 0.93 -19.25 -4.96
CA GLU A 301 0.27 -18.84 -6.21
C GLU A 301 0.04 -20.02 -7.16
N GLU A 302 1.00 -20.94 -7.27
CA GLU A 302 0.85 -22.16 -8.07
C GLU A 302 -0.26 -23.07 -7.55
N ALA A 303 -0.34 -23.26 -6.23
CA ALA A 303 -1.42 -24.02 -5.60
C ALA A 303 -2.79 -23.37 -5.81
N GLN A 304 -2.87 -22.03 -5.71
CA GLN A 304 -4.10 -21.32 -6.02
C GLN A 304 -4.49 -21.42 -7.49
N THR A 305 -3.52 -21.38 -8.40
CA THR A 305 -3.74 -21.56 -9.84
C THR A 305 -4.37 -22.94 -10.10
N ALA A 306 -3.84 -24.00 -9.47
CA ALA A 306 -4.42 -25.33 -9.56
C ALA A 306 -5.86 -25.41 -9.01
N LEU A 307 -6.14 -24.77 -7.87
CA LEU A 307 -7.50 -24.64 -7.33
C LEU A 307 -8.42 -23.90 -8.31
N TRP A 308 -7.97 -22.79 -8.88
CA TRP A 308 -8.75 -22.00 -9.83
C TRP A 308 -9.09 -22.80 -11.09
N HIS A 309 -8.14 -23.57 -11.63
CA HIS A 309 -8.39 -24.47 -12.75
C HIS A 309 -9.45 -25.53 -12.41
N ALA A 310 -9.41 -26.10 -11.20
CA ALA A 310 -10.41 -27.05 -10.74
C ALA A 310 -11.79 -26.39 -10.56
N CYS A 311 -11.88 -25.22 -9.93
CA CYS A 311 -13.12 -24.45 -9.83
C CYS A 311 -13.69 -24.10 -11.20
N LYS A 312 -12.84 -23.74 -12.17
CA LYS A 312 -13.25 -23.40 -13.54
C LYS A 312 -13.76 -24.62 -14.28
N ALA A 313 -13.11 -25.77 -14.12
CA ALA A 313 -13.57 -27.04 -14.67
C ALA A 313 -14.91 -27.45 -14.06
N PHE A 314 -15.06 -27.34 -12.74
CA PHE A 314 -16.31 -27.60 -12.04
C PHE A 314 -17.44 -26.72 -12.56
N ALA A 315 -17.24 -25.40 -12.61
CA ALA A 315 -18.23 -24.46 -13.10
C ALA A 315 -18.66 -24.75 -14.55
N ARG A 316 -17.70 -25.10 -15.42
CA ARG A 316 -18.01 -25.52 -16.80
C ARG A 316 -18.85 -26.77 -16.83
N ASN A 317 -18.39 -27.84 -16.17
CA ASN A 317 -19.08 -29.13 -16.17
C ASN A 317 -20.49 -29.03 -15.56
N LEU A 318 -20.66 -28.20 -14.53
CA LEU A 318 -21.96 -28.00 -13.88
C LEU A 318 -22.94 -27.28 -14.81
N LEU A 319 -22.49 -26.25 -15.54
CA LEU A 319 -23.32 -25.45 -16.43
C LEU A 319 -23.59 -26.14 -17.79
N SER A 320 -22.75 -27.09 -18.19
CA SER A 320 -22.89 -27.85 -19.44
C SER A 320 -23.97 -28.94 -19.36
N ARG A 321 -25.25 -28.60 -19.24
CA ARG A 321 -26.33 -29.61 -19.31
C ARG A 321 -26.58 -30.06 -20.76
N GLY A 322 -26.32 -31.34 -21.06
CA GLY A 322 -26.50 -31.93 -22.40
C GLY A 322 -25.39 -31.50 -23.37
N GLU A 323 -25.76 -31.11 -24.59
CA GLU A 323 -24.82 -30.60 -25.62
C GLU A 323 -24.49 -29.10 -25.46
N ARG A 324 -25.05 -28.43 -24.45
CA ARG A 324 -24.85 -27.00 -24.25
C ARG A 324 -23.45 -26.68 -23.76
N GLU A 325 -22.72 -25.85 -24.50
CA GLU A 325 -21.51 -25.20 -24.00
C GLU A 325 -21.84 -23.90 -23.26
N PRO A 326 -21.39 -23.71 -22.00
CA PRO A 326 -21.64 -22.50 -21.25
C PRO A 326 -20.79 -21.34 -21.77
N ALA A 327 -21.41 -20.16 -21.87
CA ALA A 327 -20.70 -18.95 -22.24
C ALA A 327 -19.61 -18.64 -21.20
N GLY A 328 -18.45 -18.16 -21.65
CA GLY A 328 -17.32 -17.84 -20.76
C GLY A 328 -17.64 -16.82 -19.66
N LYS A 329 -18.60 -15.92 -19.93
CA LYS A 329 -19.09 -14.94 -18.95
C LYS A 329 -19.84 -15.61 -17.79
N ASP A 330 -20.64 -16.64 -18.08
CA ASP A 330 -21.41 -17.36 -17.05
C ASP A 330 -20.47 -18.14 -16.14
N VAL A 331 -19.47 -18.82 -16.72
CA VAL A 331 -18.40 -19.49 -15.96
C VAL A 331 -17.66 -18.50 -15.06
N SER A 332 -17.32 -17.32 -15.57
CA SER A 332 -16.60 -16.29 -14.81
C SER A 332 -17.46 -15.68 -13.70
N ASN A 333 -18.76 -15.52 -13.92
CA ASN A 333 -19.69 -15.07 -12.90
C ASN A 333 -19.88 -16.11 -11.79
N PHE A 334 -19.96 -17.38 -12.17
CA PHE A 334 -20.05 -18.49 -11.22
C PHE A 334 -18.79 -18.59 -10.35
N LEU A 335 -17.61 -18.52 -10.97
CA LEU A 335 -16.32 -18.54 -10.28
C LEU A 335 -16.21 -17.46 -9.20
N ARG A 336 -16.72 -16.25 -9.47
CA ARG A 336 -16.72 -15.13 -8.52
C ARG A 336 -17.55 -15.38 -7.27
N GLN A 337 -18.48 -16.34 -7.30
CA GLN A 337 -19.33 -16.69 -6.16
C GLN A 337 -18.76 -17.88 -5.37
N MET A 338 -17.71 -18.54 -5.86
CA MET A 338 -17.15 -19.73 -5.20
C MET A 338 -16.22 -19.30 -4.06
N PRO A 339 -16.47 -19.74 -2.81
CA PRO A 339 -15.66 -19.33 -1.66
C PRO A 339 -14.28 -19.99 -1.59
N VAL A 340 -13.93 -20.86 -2.55
CA VAL A 340 -12.72 -21.70 -2.51
C VAL A 340 -11.44 -20.86 -2.49
N THR A 341 -11.38 -19.85 -3.37
CA THR A 341 -10.18 -19.00 -3.46
C THR A 341 -10.03 -18.12 -2.22
N ASP A 342 -11.11 -17.53 -1.74
CA ASP A 342 -11.08 -16.64 -0.57
C ASP A 342 -10.76 -17.42 0.71
N SER A 343 -11.34 -18.62 0.86
CA SER A 343 -11.04 -19.51 1.99
C SER A 343 -9.58 -19.96 2.00
N TYR A 344 -9.04 -20.28 0.82
CA TYR A 344 -7.64 -20.65 0.66
C TYR A 344 -6.71 -19.53 1.13
N TRP A 345 -6.86 -18.31 0.61
CA TRP A 345 -6.00 -17.18 0.99
C TRP A 345 -6.17 -16.76 2.44
N SER A 346 -7.41 -16.67 2.93
CA SER A 346 -7.70 -16.29 4.32
C SER A 346 -7.08 -17.27 5.32
N SER A 347 -6.99 -18.56 4.96
CA SER A 347 -6.35 -19.56 5.80
C SER A 347 -4.82 -19.49 5.79
N LEU A 348 -4.23 -18.96 4.71
CA LEU A 348 -2.79 -18.97 4.49
C LEU A 348 -2.10 -17.70 5.00
N GLU A 349 -2.80 -16.57 5.01
CA GLU A 349 -2.27 -15.27 5.46
C GLU A 349 -1.71 -15.30 6.89
N PRO A 350 -2.42 -15.81 7.93
CA PRO A 350 -1.85 -15.90 9.27
C PRO A 350 -0.59 -16.79 9.33
N CYS A 351 -0.53 -17.86 8.53
CA CYS A 351 0.64 -18.72 8.44
C CYS A 351 1.83 -17.99 7.81
N PHE A 352 1.60 -17.10 6.84
CA PHE A 352 2.67 -16.29 6.27
C PHE A 352 3.28 -15.35 7.31
N HIS A 353 2.46 -14.71 8.14
CA HIS A 353 2.95 -13.89 9.25
C HIS A 353 3.78 -14.68 10.26
N GLN A 354 3.42 -15.94 10.53
CA GLN A 354 4.22 -16.85 11.37
C GLN A 354 5.57 -17.15 10.70
N ILE A 355 5.56 -17.50 9.42
CA ILE A 355 6.77 -17.81 8.65
C ILE A 355 7.74 -16.63 8.61
N LEU A 356 7.26 -15.40 8.45
CA LEU A 356 8.12 -14.21 8.50
C LEU A 356 8.90 -14.09 9.82
N ALA A 357 8.30 -14.52 10.94
CA ALA A 357 8.95 -14.50 12.24
C ALA A 357 9.98 -15.63 12.41
N GLU A 358 9.88 -16.71 11.64
CA GLU A 358 10.84 -17.83 11.67
C GLU A 358 12.18 -17.51 11.00
N TYR A 359 12.25 -16.45 10.18
CA TYR A 359 13.48 -16.04 9.48
C TYR A 359 14.51 -15.39 10.42
N THR A 360 15.15 -16.22 11.25
CA THR A 360 16.35 -15.86 12.04
C THR A 360 17.64 -16.24 11.29
N GLU A 361 18.80 -15.82 11.81
CA GLU A 361 20.09 -16.14 11.19
C GLU A 361 20.41 -17.64 11.28
N GLU A 362 19.97 -18.32 12.35
CA GLU A 362 20.28 -19.72 12.63
C GLU A 362 19.28 -20.70 12.00
N ARG A 363 18.08 -20.23 11.63
CA ARG A 363 17.02 -21.09 11.11
C ARG A 363 17.32 -21.51 9.67
N ASP A 364 17.43 -22.82 9.44
CA ASP A 364 17.63 -23.40 8.11
C ASP A 364 16.51 -22.97 7.11
N PRO A 365 16.86 -22.40 5.94
CA PRO A 365 15.92 -22.12 4.87
C PRO A 365 15.03 -23.30 4.48
N ASP A 366 15.55 -24.52 4.45
CA ASP A 366 14.80 -25.70 4.02
C ASP A 366 13.74 -26.10 5.05
N ASP A 367 14.02 -25.89 6.35
CA ASP A 367 13.04 -26.07 7.42
C ASP A 367 11.87 -25.08 7.31
N ILE A 368 12.17 -23.80 7.04
CA ILE A 368 11.14 -22.76 6.83
C ILE A 368 10.30 -23.11 5.59
N ARG A 369 10.96 -23.51 4.50
CA ARG A 369 10.30 -23.94 3.27
C ARG A 369 9.39 -25.15 3.52
N LEU A 370 9.87 -26.15 4.25
CA LEU A 370 9.11 -27.34 4.62
C LEU A 370 7.85 -26.96 5.43
N SER A 371 8.01 -26.07 6.43
CA SER A 371 6.89 -25.53 7.22
C SER A 371 5.84 -24.87 6.31
N TRP A 372 6.28 -23.97 5.43
CA TRP A 372 5.40 -23.28 4.50
C TRP A 372 4.66 -24.21 3.53
N LEU A 373 5.35 -25.17 2.91
CA LEU A 373 4.73 -26.13 1.99
C LEU A 373 3.67 -26.97 2.68
N ARG A 374 3.86 -27.30 3.97
CA ARG A 374 2.84 -27.99 4.77
C ARG A 374 1.60 -27.10 4.98
N HIS A 375 1.77 -25.81 5.21
CA HIS A 375 0.66 -24.85 5.29
C HIS A 375 -0.08 -24.73 3.95
N VAL A 376 0.63 -24.55 2.84
CA VAL A 376 0.04 -24.48 1.48
C VAL A 376 -0.77 -25.74 1.17
N ARG A 377 -0.18 -26.92 1.38
CA ARG A 377 -0.87 -28.21 1.19
C ARG A 377 -2.12 -28.33 2.05
N SER A 378 -2.05 -27.91 3.31
CA SER A 378 -3.18 -27.96 4.23
C SER A 378 -4.31 -27.03 3.79
N ALA A 379 -3.99 -25.77 3.51
CA ALA A 379 -4.92 -24.74 3.03
C ALA A 379 -5.63 -25.19 1.75
N MET A 380 -4.86 -25.66 0.75
CA MET A 380 -5.39 -26.15 -0.52
C MET A 380 -6.37 -27.32 -0.34
N ARG A 381 -5.97 -28.30 0.47
CA ARG A 381 -6.77 -29.49 0.76
C ARG A 381 -8.05 -29.13 1.51
N SER A 382 -7.97 -28.25 2.49
CA SER A 382 -9.12 -27.80 3.29
C SER A 382 -10.11 -27.00 2.44
N ALA A 383 -9.63 -26.07 1.62
CA ALA A 383 -10.48 -25.27 0.73
C ALA A 383 -11.23 -26.14 -0.29
N TRP A 384 -10.54 -27.09 -0.93
CA TRP A 384 -11.19 -28.01 -1.87
C TRP A 384 -12.16 -28.96 -1.19
N ARG A 385 -11.81 -29.53 -0.04
CA ARG A 385 -12.70 -30.43 0.72
C ARG A 385 -13.96 -29.72 1.17
N ALA A 386 -13.87 -28.50 1.70
CA ALA A 386 -15.05 -27.74 2.11
C ALA A 386 -16.01 -27.52 0.93
N HIS A 387 -15.47 -27.21 -0.25
CA HIS A 387 -16.27 -27.10 -1.47
C HIS A 387 -16.89 -28.44 -1.89
N ALA A 388 -16.09 -29.51 -1.92
CA ALA A 388 -16.53 -30.85 -2.27
C ALA A 388 -17.65 -31.35 -1.35
N SER A 389 -17.54 -31.13 -0.03
CA SER A 389 -18.57 -31.49 0.95
C SER A 389 -19.89 -30.74 0.71
N GLY A 390 -19.83 -29.46 0.36
CA GLY A 390 -21.03 -28.69 0.01
C GLY A 390 -21.72 -29.20 -1.26
N VAL A 391 -20.93 -29.63 -2.26
CA VAL A 391 -21.46 -30.19 -3.52
C VAL A 391 -21.97 -31.62 -3.35
N ALA A 392 -21.36 -32.43 -2.47
CA ALA A 392 -21.77 -33.81 -2.22
C ALA A 392 -23.18 -33.95 -1.63
N ALA A 393 -23.71 -32.87 -1.03
CA ALA A 393 -25.11 -32.79 -0.59
C ALA A 393 -26.09 -32.44 -1.73
N GLY A 394 -25.58 -32.21 -2.95
CA GLY A 394 -26.35 -31.84 -4.14
C GLY A 394 -26.79 -33.04 -5.00
N ASP A 395 -27.10 -32.77 -6.26
CA ASP A 395 -27.57 -33.77 -7.22
C ASP A 395 -26.41 -34.57 -7.87
N ALA A 396 -26.74 -35.73 -8.48
CA ALA A 396 -25.76 -36.60 -9.13
C ALA A 396 -24.97 -35.89 -10.26
N TRP A 397 -25.57 -34.86 -10.86
CA TRP A 397 -24.94 -34.05 -11.89
C TRP A 397 -23.79 -33.21 -11.32
N ALA A 398 -24.03 -32.52 -10.20
CA ALA A 398 -23.02 -31.74 -9.52
C ALA A 398 -21.87 -32.62 -8.97
N ILE A 399 -22.19 -33.81 -8.47
CA ILE A 399 -21.18 -34.79 -8.02
C ILE A 399 -20.30 -35.25 -9.20
N ARG A 400 -20.89 -35.56 -10.36
CA ARG A 400 -20.11 -35.90 -11.57
C ARG A 400 -19.22 -34.74 -12.00
N ALA A 401 -19.75 -33.51 -12.02
CA ALA A 401 -18.99 -32.33 -12.38
C ALA A 401 -17.78 -32.12 -11.46
N LEU A 402 -17.95 -32.35 -10.16
CA LEU A 402 -16.89 -32.27 -9.14
C LEU A 402 -15.80 -33.31 -9.38
N ALA A 403 -16.16 -34.59 -9.56
CA ALA A 403 -15.21 -35.67 -9.79
C ALA A 403 -14.33 -35.42 -11.03
N GLN A 404 -14.93 -34.89 -12.11
CA GLN A 404 -14.18 -34.53 -13.32
C GLN A 404 -13.25 -33.32 -13.14
N ALA A 405 -13.57 -32.44 -12.18
CA ALA A 405 -12.83 -31.22 -11.93
C ALA A 405 -11.65 -31.38 -10.95
N GLU A 406 -11.53 -32.52 -10.27
CA GLU A 406 -10.60 -32.72 -9.15
C GLU A 406 -9.14 -32.97 -9.57
N ALA A 407 -8.91 -33.41 -10.82
CA ALA A 407 -7.59 -33.80 -11.32
C ALA A 407 -6.46 -32.75 -11.16
N PRO A 408 -6.67 -31.43 -11.38
CA PRO A 408 -5.65 -30.41 -11.11
C PRO A 408 -5.23 -30.35 -9.64
N VAL A 409 -6.19 -30.50 -8.72
CA VAL A 409 -5.95 -30.44 -7.27
C VAL A 409 -5.11 -31.65 -6.83
N LEU A 410 -5.52 -32.86 -7.21
CA LEU A 410 -4.80 -34.08 -6.84
C LEU A 410 -3.37 -34.09 -7.39
N ARG A 411 -3.17 -33.68 -8.64
CA ARG A 411 -1.83 -33.58 -9.23
C ARG A 411 -0.94 -32.59 -8.46
N HIS A 412 -1.46 -31.43 -8.10
CA HIS A 412 -0.67 -30.43 -7.38
C HIS A 412 -0.39 -30.87 -5.93
N LEU A 413 -1.36 -31.48 -5.24
CA LEU A 413 -1.12 -32.10 -3.92
C LEU A 413 -0.06 -33.19 -3.98
N GLY A 414 -0.02 -33.99 -5.06
CA GLY A 414 1.02 -34.98 -5.32
C GLY A 414 2.42 -34.33 -5.43
N ARG A 415 2.54 -33.22 -6.16
CA ARG A 415 3.80 -32.45 -6.27
C ARG A 415 4.24 -31.89 -4.91
N LEU A 416 3.31 -31.26 -4.17
CA LEU A 416 3.60 -30.76 -2.83
C LEU A 416 4.07 -31.87 -1.89
N ASN A 417 3.45 -33.05 -1.94
CA ASN A 417 3.90 -34.19 -1.14
C ASN A 417 5.32 -34.64 -1.51
N GLN A 418 5.64 -34.69 -2.81
CA GLN A 418 6.99 -35.05 -3.26
C GLN A 418 8.03 -34.02 -2.80
N GLU A 419 7.73 -32.73 -2.88
CA GLU A 419 8.63 -31.67 -2.39
C GLU A 419 8.81 -31.73 -0.87
N ILE A 420 7.71 -31.90 -0.12
CA ILE A 420 7.75 -32.05 1.34
C ILE A 420 8.62 -33.24 1.73
N SER A 421 8.45 -34.40 1.09
CA SER A 421 9.25 -35.60 1.40
C SER A 421 10.73 -35.47 1.07
N LYS A 422 11.12 -34.60 0.11
CA LYS A 422 12.53 -34.32 -0.18
C LYS A 422 13.20 -33.47 0.90
N LEU A 423 12.42 -32.63 1.59
CA LEU A 423 12.89 -31.73 2.64
C LEU A 423 12.79 -32.35 4.04
N GLU A 424 12.05 -33.45 4.19
CA GLU A 424 11.98 -34.15 5.47
C GLU A 424 13.33 -34.85 5.75
N PRO A 425 13.89 -34.67 6.96
CA PRO A 425 15.16 -35.30 7.31
C PRO A 425 15.01 -36.81 7.16
N THR A 426 15.94 -37.41 6.42
CA THR A 426 16.01 -38.87 6.30
C THR A 426 16.24 -39.40 7.70
N LYS A 427 15.28 -40.16 8.25
CA LYS A 427 15.51 -40.87 9.51
C LYS A 427 16.64 -41.86 9.26
N GLU A 428 17.87 -41.50 9.59
CA GLU A 428 18.91 -42.50 9.86
C GLU A 428 18.39 -43.33 11.03
N SER A 429 18.03 -44.58 10.74
CA SER A 429 17.74 -45.57 11.75
C SER A 429 19.01 -45.77 12.58
N ALA A 430 18.96 -45.31 13.83
CA ALA A 430 19.95 -45.61 14.86
C ALA A 430 20.10 -47.11 15.10
#